data_AF-A0A7Z9NSR0-F1
#
_entry.id   AF-A0A7Z9NSR0-F1
#
_cell.length_a   1.000
_cell.length_b   1.000
_cell.length_c   1.000
_cell.angle_alpha   90.00
_cell.angle_beta   90.00
_cell.angle_gamma   90.00
#
_symmetry.space_group_name_H-M   'P 1'
#
loop_
_entity.id
_entity.type
_entity.pdbx_description
1 polymer ?
#
loop_
_entity_poly.entity_id
_entity_poly.type
_entity_poly.pdbx_seq_one_letter_code
_entity_poly.pdbx_strand_id
1 'polypeptide(L)'
;MSSGSEMMEMMGTGRLLRNEMQTMHTEVLAELSGQTVEQIEQDTKTHSMRALMQKYDINLDKMETSMHTKMVLIIKNAADEGRITQKEADAILSHMGTGHHSPKAKASVTE
;
A
#
# COMPACT_ATOMS: atom_id res chain seq x y z
N MET A 1 7.67 -7.31 23.70
CA MET A 1 7.36 -8.05 22.46
C MET A 1 5.89 -7.85 22.18
N SER A 2 5.53 -6.74 21.53
CA SER A 2 4.14 -6.37 21.21
C SER A 2 4.09 -5.83 19.79
N SER A 3 4.19 -6.72 18.81
CA SER A 3 3.96 -6.36 17.38
C SER A 3 3.01 -7.34 16.69
N GLY A 4 2.49 -8.36 17.41
CA GLY A 4 1.58 -9.35 16.85
C GLY A 4 0.09 -8.97 16.97
N SER A 5 -0.26 -8.16 17.97
CA SER A 5 -1.65 -7.82 18.30
C SER A 5 -2.19 -6.69 17.43
N GLU A 6 -1.34 -5.73 17.05
CA GLU A 6 -1.73 -4.53 16.29
C GLU A 6 -1.89 -4.83 14.78
N MET A 7 -1.10 -5.77 14.23
CA MET A 7 -1.34 -6.32 12.89
C MET A 7 -2.69 -7.08 12.81
N MET A 8 -3.16 -7.64 13.93
CA MET A 8 -4.44 -8.37 13.98
C MET A 8 -5.65 -7.42 14.06
N GLU A 9 -5.55 -6.25 14.71
CA GLU A 9 -6.62 -5.24 14.66
C GLU A 9 -6.72 -4.60 13.25
N MET A 10 -5.60 -4.45 12.55
CA MET A 10 -5.60 -4.15 11.11
C MET A 10 -6.26 -5.24 10.26
N MET A 11 -6.47 -6.47 10.75
CA MET A 11 -7.22 -7.49 10.00
C MET A 11 -8.74 -7.31 10.06
N GLY A 12 -9.28 -6.48 10.96
CA GLY A 12 -10.72 -6.16 11.01
C GLY A 12 -11.17 -5.39 9.77
N THR A 13 -10.48 -4.30 9.46
CA THR A 13 -10.59 -3.57 8.18
C THR A 13 -9.78 -4.23 7.06
N GLY A 14 -8.75 -4.99 7.41
CA GLY A 14 -7.90 -5.74 6.48
C GLY A 14 -8.61 -6.92 5.81
N ARG A 15 -9.74 -7.40 6.35
CA ARG A 15 -10.65 -8.30 5.62
C ARG A 15 -11.45 -7.58 4.54
N LEU A 16 -11.88 -6.34 4.77
CA LEU A 16 -12.65 -5.56 3.80
C LEU A 16 -11.82 -5.22 2.57
N LEU A 17 -10.54 -4.90 2.78
CA LEU A 17 -9.62 -4.47 1.73
C LEU A 17 -8.71 -5.59 1.22
N ARG A 18 -8.90 -6.86 1.63
CA ARG A 18 -7.97 -7.96 1.31
C ARG A 18 -7.79 -8.16 -0.19
N ASN A 19 -8.88 -8.05 -0.95
CA ASN A 19 -8.83 -8.18 -2.41
C ASN A 19 -8.16 -6.96 -3.04
N GLU A 20 -8.53 -5.73 -2.63
CA GLU A 20 -7.86 -4.51 -3.10
C GLU A 20 -6.35 -4.54 -2.79
N MET A 21 -5.96 -5.06 -1.64
CA MET A 21 -4.55 -5.23 -1.26
C MET A 21 -3.81 -6.19 -2.18
N GLN A 22 -4.41 -7.33 -2.49
CA GLN A 22 -3.80 -8.32 -3.37
C GLN A 22 -3.70 -7.80 -4.81
N THR A 23 -4.74 -7.13 -5.30
CA THR A 23 -4.73 -6.45 -6.61
C THR A 23 -3.68 -5.33 -6.64
N MET A 24 -3.61 -4.50 -5.60
CA MET A 24 -2.65 -3.41 -5.50
C MET A 24 -1.20 -3.90 -5.61
N HIS A 25 -0.84 -5.01 -4.95
CA HIS A 25 0.51 -5.57 -5.07
C HIS A 25 0.87 -5.89 -6.53
N THR A 26 -0.05 -6.52 -7.26
CA THR A 26 0.15 -6.86 -8.67
C THR A 26 0.25 -5.61 -9.55
N GLU A 27 -0.63 -4.62 -9.32
CA GLU A 27 -0.61 -3.36 -10.06
C GLU A 27 0.68 -2.57 -9.83
N VAL A 28 1.14 -2.42 -8.59
CA VAL A 28 2.38 -1.70 -8.29
C VAL A 28 3.58 -2.39 -8.94
N LEU A 29 3.65 -3.72 -8.86
CA LEU A 29 4.71 -4.47 -9.53
C LEU A 29 4.67 -4.26 -11.04
N ALA A 30 3.49 -4.31 -11.66
CA ALA A 30 3.33 -4.09 -13.10
C ALA A 30 3.77 -2.67 -13.50
N GLU A 31 3.33 -1.65 -12.75
CA GLU A 31 3.68 -0.24 -12.97
C GLU A 31 5.19 0.00 -12.83
N LEU A 32 5.83 -0.55 -11.81
CA LEU A 32 7.26 -0.34 -11.55
C LEU A 32 8.17 -1.17 -12.46
N SER A 33 7.73 -2.35 -12.89
CA SER A 33 8.51 -3.24 -13.77
C SER A 33 8.28 -2.97 -15.26
N GLY A 34 7.25 -2.20 -15.63
CA GLY A 34 6.80 -2.04 -17.01
C GLY A 34 6.20 -3.31 -17.63
N GLN A 35 5.86 -4.31 -16.82
CA GLN A 35 5.22 -5.55 -17.26
C GLN A 35 3.70 -5.43 -17.27
N THR A 36 3.04 -6.38 -17.92
CA THR A 36 1.57 -6.49 -17.84
C THR A 36 1.16 -7.09 -16.50
N VAL A 37 -0.04 -6.72 -16.04
CA VAL A 37 -0.66 -7.31 -14.84
C VAL A 37 -0.71 -8.82 -14.94
N GLU A 38 -1.11 -9.37 -16.08
CA GLU A 38 -1.19 -10.82 -16.31
C GLU A 38 0.17 -11.52 -16.12
N GLN A 39 1.26 -10.92 -16.62
CA GLN A 39 2.60 -11.46 -16.44
C GLN A 39 3.01 -11.48 -14.96
N ILE A 40 2.71 -10.40 -14.22
CA ILE A 40 2.96 -10.32 -12.77
C ILE A 40 2.10 -11.33 -12.00
N GLU A 41 0.84 -11.55 -12.40
CA GLU A 41 -0.02 -12.57 -11.78
C GLU A 41 0.51 -13.99 -11.94
N GLN A 42 1.08 -14.34 -13.10
CA GLN A 42 1.71 -15.66 -13.25
C GLN A 42 2.97 -15.78 -12.39
N ASP A 43 3.72 -14.70 -12.33
CA ASP A 43 4.96 -14.60 -11.58
C ASP A 43 4.75 -14.70 -10.07
N THR A 44 3.72 -14.03 -9.54
CA THR A 44 3.34 -14.09 -8.11
C THR A 44 2.87 -15.46 -7.66
N LYS A 45 2.41 -16.33 -8.56
CA LYS A 45 2.08 -17.73 -8.23
C LYS A 45 3.31 -18.59 -7.92
N THR A 46 4.46 -18.20 -8.45
CA THR A 46 5.69 -19.03 -8.45
C THR A 46 6.85 -18.38 -7.71
N HIS A 47 6.82 -17.07 -7.51
CA HIS A 47 7.89 -16.30 -6.90
C HIS A 47 7.38 -15.48 -5.71
N SER A 48 8.22 -15.33 -4.69
CA SER A 48 7.96 -14.41 -3.58
C SER A 48 8.09 -12.96 -4.04
N MET A 49 7.45 -12.03 -3.32
CA MET A 49 7.53 -10.59 -3.59
C MET A 49 8.98 -10.09 -3.68
N ARG A 50 9.86 -10.54 -2.78
CA ARG A 50 11.28 -10.21 -2.82
C ARG A 50 11.96 -10.70 -4.11
N ALA A 51 11.68 -11.93 -4.53
CA ALA A 51 12.24 -12.49 -5.76
C ALA A 51 11.74 -11.73 -7.00
N LEU A 52 10.48 -11.30 -7.02
CA LEU A 52 9.94 -10.47 -8.09
C LEU A 52 10.59 -9.09 -8.16
N MET A 53 10.77 -8.43 -7.01
CA MET A 53 11.46 -7.15 -6.97
C MET A 53 12.90 -7.27 -7.48
N GLN A 54 13.60 -8.35 -7.15
CA GLN A 54 14.94 -8.60 -7.69
C GLN A 54 14.91 -8.92 -9.19
N LYS A 55 13.96 -9.72 -9.66
CA LYS A 55 13.79 -10.08 -11.08
C LYS A 55 13.55 -8.86 -11.96
N TYR A 56 12.80 -7.88 -11.44
CA TYR A 56 12.39 -6.67 -12.16
C TYR A 56 13.19 -5.42 -11.81
N ASP A 57 14.28 -5.55 -11.05
CA ASP A 57 15.12 -4.43 -10.59
C ASP A 57 14.31 -3.32 -9.88
N ILE A 58 13.28 -3.72 -9.13
CA ILE A 58 12.41 -2.80 -8.39
C ILE A 58 13.08 -2.45 -7.06
N ASN A 59 13.31 -1.16 -6.87
CA ASN A 59 13.79 -0.62 -5.60
C ASN A 59 12.71 -0.68 -4.52
N LEU A 60 13.09 -1.10 -3.31
CA LEU A 60 12.18 -1.19 -2.15
C LEU A 60 11.52 0.15 -1.81
N ASP A 61 12.26 1.26 -1.84
CA ASP A 61 11.73 2.60 -1.58
C ASP A 61 10.63 3.00 -2.58
N LYS A 62 10.84 2.68 -3.87
CA LYS A 62 9.84 2.90 -4.92
C LYS A 62 8.61 2.02 -4.73
N MET A 63 8.81 0.77 -4.33
CA MET A 63 7.74 -0.16 -4.02
C MET A 63 6.91 0.35 -2.84
N GLU A 64 7.55 0.72 -1.73
CA GLU A 64 6.89 1.22 -0.52
C GLU A 64 6.12 2.52 -0.80
N THR A 65 6.74 3.47 -1.52
CA THR A 65 6.09 4.73 -1.89
C THR A 65 4.86 4.51 -2.78
N SER A 66 4.95 3.60 -3.76
CA SER A 66 3.85 3.30 -4.67
C SER A 66 2.71 2.56 -3.97
N MET A 67 3.04 1.59 -3.11
CA MET A 67 2.10 0.88 -2.26
C MET A 67 1.37 1.82 -1.29
N HIS A 68 2.11 2.72 -0.64
CA HIS A 68 1.52 3.72 0.24
C HIS A 68 0.53 4.62 -0.51
N THR A 69 0.93 5.13 -1.68
CA THR A 69 0.08 5.99 -2.52
C THR A 69 -1.22 5.31 -2.91
N LYS A 70 -1.16 4.05 -3.35
CA LYS A 70 -2.36 3.29 -3.72
C LYS A 70 -3.21 2.91 -2.51
N MET A 71 -2.61 2.57 -1.36
CA MET A 71 -3.39 2.31 -0.15
C MET A 71 -4.20 3.55 0.28
N VAL A 72 -3.57 4.73 0.28
CA VAL A 72 -4.27 5.98 0.60
C VAL A 72 -5.49 6.18 -0.32
N LEU A 73 -5.36 5.85 -1.61
CA LEU A 73 -6.45 5.93 -2.57
C LEU A 73 -7.57 4.91 -2.27
N ILE A 74 -7.21 3.66 -1.97
CA ILE A 74 -8.17 2.60 -1.61
C ILE A 74 -8.98 3.00 -0.37
N ILE A 75 -8.33 3.52 0.66
CA ILE A 75 -8.98 3.94 1.91
C ILE A 75 -9.95 5.11 1.64
N LYS A 76 -9.52 6.11 0.86
CA LYS A 76 -10.38 7.25 0.50
C LYS A 76 -11.60 6.80 -0.31
N ASN A 77 -11.39 5.96 -1.33
CA ASN A 77 -12.48 5.43 -2.14
C ASN A 77 -13.45 4.59 -1.29
N ALA A 78 -12.95 3.78 -0.36
CA ALA A 78 -13.79 3.01 0.56
C ALA A 78 -14.65 3.92 1.44
N ALA A 79 -14.14 5.09 1.83
CA ALA A 79 -14.88 6.08 2.60
C ALA A 79 -15.93 6.80 1.74
N ASP A 80 -15.59 7.15 0.51
CA ASP A 80 -16.48 7.80 -0.45
C ASP A 80 -17.64 6.88 -0.88
N GLU A 81 -17.37 5.58 -1.03
CA GLU A 81 -18.38 4.56 -1.32
C GLU A 81 -19.20 4.13 -0.08
N GLY A 82 -18.87 4.67 1.11
CA GLY A 82 -19.55 4.33 2.36
C GLY A 82 -19.28 2.91 2.87
N ARG A 83 -18.25 2.23 2.35
CA ARG A 83 -17.77 0.94 2.88
C ARG A 83 -17.13 1.08 4.26
N ILE A 84 -16.51 2.24 4.50
CA ILE A 84 -16.03 2.69 5.81
C ILE A 84 -16.52 4.12 6.07
N THR A 85 -16.54 4.53 7.33
CA THR A 85 -16.79 5.93 7.70
C THR A 85 -15.55 6.79 7.51
N GLN A 86 -15.74 8.10 7.33
CA GLN A 86 -14.62 9.07 7.26
C GLN A 86 -13.73 9.00 8.52
N LYS A 87 -14.33 8.80 9.70
CA LYS A 87 -13.58 8.62 10.95
C LYS A 87 -12.70 7.37 10.95
N GLU A 88 -13.18 6.28 10.36
CA GLU A 88 -12.38 5.06 10.19
C GLU A 88 -11.26 5.27 9.16
N ALA A 89 -11.55 5.94 8.05
CA ALA A 89 -10.54 6.30 7.05
C ALA A 89 -9.41 7.15 7.65
N ASP A 90 -9.75 8.19 8.41
CA ASP A 90 -8.80 9.07 9.08
C ASP A 90 -7.95 8.30 10.11
N ALA A 91 -8.56 7.40 10.88
CA ALA A 91 -7.84 6.56 11.84
C ALA A 91 -6.81 5.64 11.14
N ILE A 92 -7.19 5.03 10.01
CA ILE A 92 -6.30 4.15 9.24
C ILE A 92 -5.17 4.96 8.59
N LEU A 93 -5.48 6.11 7.97
CA LEU A 93 -4.49 6.98 7.34
C LEU A 93 -3.50 7.55 8.36
N SER A 94 -3.98 7.97 9.53
CA SER A 94 -3.12 8.46 10.61
C SER A 94 -2.15 7.39 11.11
N HIS A 95 -2.54 6.11 11.09
CA HIS A 95 -1.69 5.00 11.50
C HIS A 95 -0.69 4.61 10.40
N MET A 96 -1.02 4.86 9.13
CA MET A 96 -0.13 4.64 7.98
C MET A 96 0.96 5.72 7.88
N GLY A 97 0.64 6.98 8.22
CA GLY A 97 1.58 8.11 8.16
C GLY A 97 2.71 8.11 9.20
N THR A 98 2.71 7.20 10.18
CA THR A 98 3.79 7.06 11.18
C THR A 98 4.93 6.14 10.71
N GLY A 99 4.76 5.43 9.60
CA GLY A 99 5.82 4.69 8.92
C GLY A 99 6.58 5.59 7.94
N HIS A 100 7.65 6.23 8.43
CA HIS A 100 8.74 6.89 7.68
C HIS A 100 8.54 7.09 6.16
N HIS A 101 7.67 8.02 5.74
CA HIS A 101 7.81 8.80 4.50
C HIS A 101 6.75 9.91 4.49
N SER A 102 6.95 10.91 5.35
CA SER A 102 6.43 12.23 5.04
C SER A 102 7.34 12.80 3.94
N PRO A 103 6.85 13.13 2.73
CA PRO A 103 7.50 14.19 1.97
C PRO A 103 7.36 15.40 2.89
N LYS A 104 8.46 15.84 3.49
CA LYS A 104 8.50 17.12 4.19
C LYS A 104 7.97 18.13 3.19
N ALA A 105 6.72 18.54 3.37
CA ALA A 105 6.23 19.75 2.75
C ALA A 105 7.25 20.80 3.16
N LYS A 106 8.06 21.21 2.19
CA LYS A 106 8.86 22.41 2.27
C LYS A 106 7.84 23.54 2.39
N ALA A 107 7.36 23.79 3.61
CA ALA A 107 6.83 25.07 3.98
C ALA A 107 8.04 26.01 3.94
N SER A 108 8.23 26.57 2.75
CA SER A 108 9.18 27.63 2.48
C SER A 108 9.02 28.71 3.54
N VAL A 109 10.13 29.00 4.21
CA VAL A 109 10.36 30.25 4.92
C VAL A 109 10.22 31.40 3.93
N THR A 110 9.29 32.31 4.18
CA THR A 110 9.27 33.72 3.73
C THR A 110 8.06 34.36 4.42
N GLU A 111 8.10 35.44 5.20
CA GLU A 111 9.12 36.39 5.68
C GLU A 111 8.57 36.98 7.00
#